data_AF-A0A537KYZ7-F1
#
_entry.id   AF-A0A537KYZ7-F1
#
_cell.length_a   1.000
_cell.length_b   1.000
_cell.length_c   1.000
_cell.angle_alpha   90.00
_cell.angle_beta   90.00
_cell.angle_gamma   90.00
#
_symmetry.space_group_name_H-M   'P 1'
#
loop_
_entity.id
_entity.type
_entity.pdbx_description
1 polymer ?
#
loop_
_entity_poly.entity_id
_entity_poly.type
_entity_poly.pdbx_seq_one_letter_code
_entity_poly.pdbx_strand_id
1 'polypeptide(L)'
;MTDGDVILRAVLASPGDDLTRLAYADWLEESGELPRAELIRVQLEEARLHVCDCAPSLFVQPGCATCAVVKPLRRKAHKLLLGLTHHFRPLTGYSWSVLGRMPDGDTPGSHVRRGCVESVRLSCDEFLSHAEAIFGQHPVTKVLLSDLSPLYNVCGLWPAGYIDPSDADRAGWLLRKGTRDEFSLPAVLFDLLPPAPLVSSPGCWACSEEADALTALSIACIRYGRGIVGLPPLELEA
;
A
#
# COMPACT_ATOMS: atom_id res chain seq x y z
N MET A 1 5.64 18.48 -19.03
CA MET A 1 4.45 18.52 -18.16
C MET A 1 3.26 18.70 -19.06
N THR A 2 2.52 17.63 -19.29
CA THR A 2 1.28 17.57 -20.07
C THR A 2 0.08 17.82 -19.15
N ASP A 3 -1.11 18.07 -19.72
CA ASP A 3 -2.35 18.17 -18.94
C ASP A 3 -2.60 16.89 -18.12
N GLY A 4 -2.28 15.73 -18.69
CA GLY A 4 -2.34 14.44 -17.99
C GLY A 4 -1.41 14.35 -16.79
N ASP A 5 -0.22 14.96 -16.84
CA ASP A 5 0.69 15.00 -15.70
C ASP A 5 0.10 15.83 -14.55
N VAL A 6 -0.60 16.92 -14.87
CA VAL A 6 -1.26 17.78 -13.88
C VAL A 6 -2.43 17.05 -13.22
N ILE A 7 -3.28 16.40 -14.01
CA ILE A 7 -4.42 15.62 -13.49
C ILE A 7 -3.91 14.44 -12.67
N LEU A 8 -2.90 13.72 -13.15
CA LEU A 8 -2.28 12.62 -12.39
C LEU A 8 -1.73 13.14 -11.05
N ARG A 9 -1.02 14.27 -11.04
CA ARG A 9 -0.52 14.86 -9.79
C ARG A 9 -1.65 15.17 -8.80
N ALA A 10 -2.82 15.58 -9.27
CA ALA A 10 -4.00 15.76 -8.44
C ALA A 10 -4.53 14.42 -7.88
N VAL A 11 -4.57 13.34 -8.68
CA VAL A 11 -4.90 11.99 -8.20
C VAL A 11 -3.93 11.52 -7.10
N LEU A 12 -2.64 11.78 -7.26
CA LEU A 12 -1.61 11.43 -6.28
C LEU A 12 -1.76 12.22 -4.98
N ALA A 13 -2.12 13.50 -5.09
CA ALA A 13 -2.34 14.37 -3.94
C ALA A 13 -3.56 13.92 -3.12
N SER A 14 -4.66 13.55 -3.78
CA SER A 14 -5.90 13.08 -3.14
C SER A 14 -6.34 11.69 -3.66
N PRO A 15 -5.76 10.59 -3.14
CA PRO A 15 -6.06 9.23 -3.58
C PRO A 15 -7.54 8.83 -3.51
N GLY A 16 -8.30 9.42 -2.59
CA GLY A 16 -9.71 9.10 -2.35
C GLY A 16 -10.70 9.82 -3.28
N ASP A 17 -10.26 10.81 -4.05
CA ASP A 17 -11.13 11.61 -4.90
C ASP A 17 -11.44 10.92 -6.23
N ASP A 18 -12.65 10.39 -6.34
CA ASP A 18 -13.13 9.72 -7.53
C ASP A 18 -13.36 10.67 -8.71
N LEU A 19 -13.62 11.97 -8.47
CA LEU A 19 -13.83 12.94 -9.55
C LEU A 19 -12.54 13.21 -10.31
N THR A 20 -11.44 13.44 -9.60
CA THR A 20 -10.13 13.63 -10.23
C THR A 20 -9.68 12.37 -10.99
N ARG A 21 -10.04 11.17 -10.50
CA ARG A 21 -9.78 9.90 -11.21
C ARG A 21 -10.59 9.76 -12.48
N LEU A 22 -11.85 10.20 -12.50
CA LEU A 22 -12.67 10.22 -13.71
C LEU A 22 -12.12 11.22 -14.74
N ALA A 23 -11.73 12.42 -14.32
CA ALA A 23 -11.07 13.38 -15.20
C ALA A 23 -9.78 12.81 -15.80
N TYR A 24 -9.01 12.04 -15.02
CA TYR A 24 -7.84 11.34 -15.55
C TYR A 24 -8.20 10.24 -16.56
N ALA A 25 -9.29 9.51 -16.33
CA ALA A 25 -9.79 8.52 -17.28
C ALA A 25 -10.26 9.17 -18.59
N ASP A 26 -10.89 10.34 -18.53
CA ASP A 26 -11.30 11.10 -19.72
C ASP A 26 -10.06 11.53 -20.53
N TRP A 27 -9.03 12.07 -19.86
CA TRP A 27 -7.77 12.40 -20.52
C TRP A 27 -7.08 11.17 -21.14
N LEU A 28 -7.06 10.02 -20.45
CA LEU A 28 -6.50 8.78 -20.97
C LEU A 28 -7.23 8.29 -22.22
N GLU A 29 -8.56 8.44 -22.27
CA GLU A 29 -9.36 8.10 -23.44
C GLU A 29 -9.04 9.00 -24.63
N GLU A 30 -8.93 10.31 -24.40
CA GLU A 30 -8.51 11.28 -25.41
C GLU A 30 -7.08 11.03 -25.91
N SER A 31 -6.19 10.55 -25.03
CA SER A 31 -4.81 10.22 -25.38
C SER A 31 -4.65 8.84 -26.03
N GLY A 32 -5.74 8.08 -26.22
CA GLY A 32 -5.73 6.75 -26.86
C GLY A 32 -5.44 5.57 -25.90
N GLU A 33 -5.31 5.82 -24.60
CA GLU A 33 -5.08 4.82 -23.55
C GLU A 33 -6.41 4.21 -23.04
N LEU A 34 -7.25 3.80 -23.97
CA LEU A 34 -8.61 3.31 -23.72
C LEU A 34 -8.69 2.20 -22.66
N PRO A 35 -7.83 1.16 -22.66
CA PRO A 35 -7.94 0.10 -21.67
C PRO A 35 -7.69 0.59 -20.24
N ARG A 36 -6.81 1.60 -20.07
CA ARG A 36 -6.50 2.18 -18.77
C ARG A 36 -7.62 3.09 -18.27
N ALA A 37 -8.20 3.90 -19.15
CA ALA A 37 -9.41 4.69 -18.85
C ALA A 37 -10.57 3.78 -18.41
N GLU A 38 -10.80 2.69 -19.16
CA GLU A 38 -11.85 1.72 -18.86
C GLU A 38 -11.61 1.02 -17.51
N LEU A 39 -10.37 0.65 -17.19
CA LEU A 39 -10.03 0.04 -15.91
C LEU A 39 -10.38 0.95 -14.73
N ILE A 40 -10.06 2.25 -14.81
CA ILE A 40 -10.39 3.23 -13.77
C ILE A 40 -11.90 3.23 -13.54
N ARG A 41 -12.69 3.40 -14.61
CA ARG A 41 -14.16 3.48 -14.51
C ARG A 41 -14.78 2.21 -13.94
N VAL A 42 -14.34 1.04 -14.41
CA VAL A 42 -14.84 -0.26 -13.90
C VAL A 42 -14.51 -0.45 -12.42
N GLN A 43 -13.30 -0.10 -11.99
CA GLN A 43 -12.93 -0.24 -10.57
C GLN A 43 -13.56 0.81 -9.66
N LEU A 44 -13.88 2.01 -10.18
CA LEU A 44 -14.69 3.01 -9.47
C LEU A 44 -16.13 2.55 -9.31
N GLU A 45 -16.72 1.97 -10.35
CA GLU A 45 -18.05 1.36 -10.30
C GLU A 45 -18.06 0.21 -9.28
N GLU A 46 -17.06 -0.67 -9.30
CA GLU A 46 -16.91 -1.74 -8.32
C GLU A 46 -16.81 -1.18 -6.88
N ALA A 47 -16.02 -0.12 -6.66
CA ALA A 47 -15.81 0.46 -5.34
C ALA A 47 -17.05 1.13 -4.74
N ARG A 48 -18.02 1.54 -5.58
CA ARG A 48 -19.31 2.11 -5.14
C ARG A 48 -20.31 1.05 -4.71
N LEU A 49 -20.10 -0.20 -5.09
CA LEU A 49 -20.97 -1.31 -4.71
C LEU A 49 -20.58 -1.79 -3.31
N HIS A 50 -21.58 -1.94 -2.45
CA HIS A 50 -21.37 -2.48 -1.11
C HIS A 50 -20.83 -3.91 -1.17
N VAL A 51 -19.94 -4.24 -0.23
CA VAL A 51 -19.55 -5.63 0.03
C VAL A 51 -20.78 -6.36 0.53
N CYS A 52 -21.19 -7.40 -0.20
CA CYS A 52 -22.28 -8.26 0.24
C CYS A 52 -21.84 -9.13 1.42
N ASP A 53 -22.70 -9.30 2.42
CA ASP A 53 -22.47 -10.18 3.61
C ASP A 53 -22.40 -11.68 3.28
N CYS A 54 -22.57 -12.04 2.00
CA CYS A 54 -22.73 -13.40 1.52
C CYS A 54 -21.46 -14.28 1.50
N ALA A 55 -20.45 -13.95 2.31
CA ALA A 55 -19.15 -14.60 2.57
C ALA A 55 -17.90 -13.91 1.97
N PRO A 56 -16.70 -14.09 2.56
CA PRO A 56 -15.47 -13.39 2.16
C PRO A 56 -15.01 -13.83 0.78
N SER A 57 -14.99 -12.89 -0.18
CA SER A 57 -14.33 -12.83 -1.50
C SER A 57 -14.32 -14.03 -2.48
N LEU A 58 -14.66 -15.26 -2.08
CA LEU A 58 -14.45 -16.48 -2.86
C LEU A 58 -15.74 -17.26 -3.16
N PHE A 59 -16.86 -16.96 -2.50
CA PHE A 59 -18.13 -17.62 -2.72
C PHE A 59 -19.22 -16.62 -3.09
N VAL A 60 -19.86 -16.83 -4.24
CA VAL A 60 -21.01 -16.06 -4.70
C VAL A 60 -22.25 -16.84 -4.31
N GLN A 61 -23.13 -16.23 -3.51
CA GLN A 61 -24.44 -16.80 -3.24
C GLN A 61 -25.32 -16.72 -4.50
N PRO A 62 -25.82 -17.86 -5.03
CA PRO A 62 -26.79 -17.85 -6.12
C PRO A 62 -28.00 -17.00 -5.75
N GLY A 63 -28.42 -16.09 -6.64
CA GLY A 63 -29.56 -15.19 -6.40
C GLY A 63 -29.25 -13.89 -5.66
N CYS A 64 -28.00 -13.64 -5.26
CA CYS A 64 -27.63 -12.34 -4.69
C CYS A 64 -27.53 -11.26 -5.78
N ALA A 65 -28.35 -10.20 -5.65
CA ALA A 65 -28.36 -9.05 -6.57
C ALA A 65 -26.99 -8.35 -6.64
N THR A 66 -26.33 -8.14 -5.50
CA THR A 66 -25.01 -7.47 -5.44
C THR A 66 -23.93 -8.31 -6.11
N CYS A 67 -23.87 -9.62 -5.84
CA CYS A 67 -22.88 -10.49 -6.50
C CYS A 67 -23.11 -10.62 -8.01
N ALA A 68 -24.37 -10.56 -8.47
CA ALA A 68 -24.69 -10.58 -9.89
C ALA A 68 -24.10 -9.37 -10.63
N VAL A 69 -23.95 -8.22 -9.96
CA VAL A 69 -23.36 -6.99 -10.52
C VAL A 69 -21.84 -6.94 -10.32
N VAL A 70 -21.34 -7.22 -9.11
CA VAL A 70 -19.90 -7.11 -8.79
C VAL A 70 -19.05 -8.12 -9.57
N LYS A 71 -19.57 -9.34 -9.81
CA LYS A 71 -18.79 -10.42 -10.46
C LYS A 71 -18.40 -10.09 -11.91
N PRO A 72 -19.30 -9.62 -12.79
CA PRO A 72 -18.93 -9.11 -14.10
C PRO A 72 -17.88 -7.99 -14.06
N LEU A 73 -18.03 -7.02 -13.16
CA LEU A 73 -17.08 -5.90 -13.01
C LEU A 73 -15.68 -6.40 -12.63
N ARG A 74 -15.56 -7.26 -11.61
CA ARG A 74 -14.28 -7.87 -11.21
C ARG A 74 -13.63 -8.66 -12.33
N ARG A 75 -14.41 -9.43 -13.09
CA ARG A 75 -13.91 -10.20 -14.25
C ARG A 75 -13.38 -9.27 -15.34
N LYS A 76 -14.11 -8.19 -15.62
CA LYS A 76 -13.72 -7.18 -16.59
C LYS A 76 -12.45 -6.45 -16.16
N ALA A 77 -12.38 -5.97 -14.91
CA ALA A 77 -11.19 -5.36 -14.34
C ALA A 77 -9.97 -6.30 -14.39
N HIS A 78 -10.15 -7.58 -14.03
CA HIS A 78 -9.08 -8.57 -14.12
C HIS A 78 -8.56 -8.76 -15.55
N LYS A 79 -9.47 -8.84 -16.54
CA LYS A 79 -9.08 -8.95 -17.95
C LYS A 79 -8.31 -7.72 -18.44
N LEU A 80 -8.74 -6.51 -18.04
CA LEU A 80 -8.05 -5.26 -18.36
C LEU A 80 -6.66 -5.21 -17.70
N LEU A 81 -6.55 -5.59 -16.43
CA LEU A 81 -5.27 -5.65 -15.71
C LEU A 81 -4.26 -6.58 -16.36
N LEU A 82 -4.70 -7.76 -16.85
CA LEU A 82 -3.84 -8.69 -17.59
C LEU A 82 -3.20 -8.03 -18.82
N GLY A 83 -3.96 -7.21 -19.55
CA GLY A 83 -3.46 -6.45 -20.71
C GLY A 83 -2.61 -5.24 -20.34
N LEU A 84 -2.75 -4.71 -19.12
CA LEU A 84 -2.11 -3.48 -18.66
C LEU A 84 -0.90 -3.70 -17.75
N THR A 85 -0.45 -4.93 -17.56
CA THR A 85 0.65 -5.25 -16.62
C THR A 85 1.92 -4.42 -16.84
N HIS A 86 2.22 -4.03 -18.09
CA HIS A 86 3.36 -3.17 -18.42
C HIS A 86 3.19 -1.71 -17.99
N HIS A 87 1.95 -1.20 -17.91
CA HIS A 87 1.65 0.20 -17.57
C HIS A 87 1.83 0.50 -16.07
N PHE A 88 1.91 -0.53 -15.23
CA PHE A 88 2.05 -0.41 -13.78
C PHE A 88 3.44 -0.85 -13.29
N ARG A 89 4.42 -0.94 -14.19
CA ARG A 89 5.80 -1.25 -13.80
C ARG A 89 6.51 0.04 -13.38
N PRO A 90 6.91 0.19 -12.11
CA PRO A 90 7.66 1.37 -11.70
C PRO A 90 9.09 1.37 -12.24
N LEU A 91 9.63 0.21 -12.68
CA LEU A 91 11.03 0.03 -13.06
C LEU A 91 11.22 -0.97 -14.20
N THR A 92 12.23 -0.74 -15.03
CA THR A 92 12.74 -1.70 -16.02
C THR A 92 13.51 -2.84 -15.33
N GLY A 93 13.18 -4.09 -15.62
CA GLY A 93 13.91 -5.27 -15.11
C GLY A 93 13.33 -5.93 -13.85
N TYR A 94 12.30 -5.35 -13.23
CA TYR A 94 11.59 -5.95 -12.10
C TYR A 94 10.37 -6.78 -12.57
N SER A 95 10.27 -8.03 -12.10
CA SER A 95 9.09 -8.88 -12.29
C SER A 95 8.03 -8.55 -11.24
N TRP A 96 7.42 -7.38 -11.38
CA TRP A 96 6.30 -6.96 -10.53
C TRP A 96 5.03 -7.72 -10.93
N SER A 97 4.47 -8.52 -10.01
CA SER A 97 3.16 -9.16 -10.17
C SER A 97 2.05 -8.17 -9.83
N VAL A 98 1.49 -7.54 -10.86
CA VAL A 98 0.27 -6.69 -10.78
C VAL A 98 -1.01 -7.56 -10.72
N LEU A 99 -0.86 -8.89 -10.85
CA LEU A 99 -1.96 -9.85 -10.82
C LEU A 99 -2.45 -10.03 -9.40
N GLY A 100 -3.55 -9.35 -9.09
CA GLY A 100 -4.09 -9.17 -7.76
C GLY A 100 -4.15 -10.44 -6.90
N ARG A 101 -3.38 -10.41 -5.83
CA ARG A 101 -3.87 -10.57 -4.44
C ARG A 101 -2.94 -9.73 -3.54
N MET A 102 -3.46 -8.96 -2.58
CA MET A 102 -3.75 -9.52 -1.24
C MET A 102 -4.74 -8.70 -0.40
N PRO A 103 -5.76 -9.38 0.15
CA PRO A 103 -6.38 -9.09 1.44
C PRO A 103 -6.02 -10.22 2.44
N ASP A 104 -4.79 -10.25 2.97
CA ASP A 104 -4.30 -11.15 4.05
C ASP A 104 -3.57 -12.46 3.63
N GLY A 105 -2.49 -12.38 2.85
CA GLY A 105 -1.68 -13.57 2.55
C GLY A 105 -0.33 -13.28 1.88
N ASP A 106 0.38 -14.36 1.56
CA ASP A 106 1.84 -14.45 1.57
C ASP A 106 2.55 -14.27 0.22
N THR A 107 1.92 -13.63 -0.78
CA THR A 107 2.50 -13.49 -2.14
C THR A 107 3.13 -12.11 -2.34
N PRO A 108 4.36 -12.00 -2.89
CA PRO A 108 4.91 -10.73 -3.38
C PRO A 108 4.00 -10.14 -4.45
N GLY A 109 3.75 -8.82 -4.40
CA GLY A 109 2.97 -8.16 -5.43
C GLY A 109 2.41 -6.81 -5.02
N SER A 110 1.65 -6.22 -5.94
CA SER A 110 0.90 -4.99 -5.70
C SER A 110 -0.58 -5.20 -5.88
N HIS A 111 -1.35 -4.33 -5.26
CA HIS A 111 -2.78 -4.27 -5.47
C HIS A 111 -3.15 -3.02 -6.28
N VAL A 112 -3.72 -3.23 -7.47
CA VAL A 112 -4.30 -2.15 -8.28
C VAL A 112 -5.77 -2.00 -7.95
N ARG A 113 -6.13 -0.80 -7.53
CA ARG A 113 -7.49 -0.43 -7.18
C ARG A 113 -7.75 1.00 -7.65
N ARG A 114 -8.99 1.24 -8.10
CA ARG A 114 -9.41 2.51 -8.76
C ARG A 114 -8.47 2.94 -9.89
N GLY A 115 -7.92 1.98 -10.63
CA GLY A 115 -7.07 2.10 -11.80
C GLY A 115 -5.62 2.51 -11.55
N CYS A 116 -5.15 2.49 -10.30
CA CYS A 116 -3.76 2.73 -9.96
C CYS A 116 -3.25 1.75 -8.91
N VAL A 117 -1.93 1.65 -8.74
CA VAL A 117 -1.35 0.90 -7.62
C VAL A 117 -1.69 1.63 -6.32
N GLU A 118 -2.46 0.97 -5.46
CA GLU A 118 -2.87 1.51 -4.15
C GLU A 118 -2.07 0.88 -3.01
N SER A 119 -1.64 -0.38 -3.18
CA SER A 119 -0.83 -1.09 -2.19
C SER A 119 0.37 -1.81 -2.81
N VAL A 120 1.50 -1.78 -2.13
CA VAL A 120 2.76 -2.38 -2.59
C VAL A 120 3.37 -3.28 -1.51
N ARG A 121 3.94 -4.42 -1.92
CA ARG A 121 4.76 -5.29 -1.08
C ARG A 121 6.10 -5.55 -1.75
N LEU A 122 7.19 -5.23 -1.06
CA LEU A 122 8.57 -5.26 -1.55
C LEU A 122 9.56 -5.30 -0.37
N SER A 123 10.85 -5.50 -0.60
CA SER A 123 11.85 -5.42 0.47
C SER A 123 12.13 -3.97 0.89
N CYS A 124 12.75 -3.78 2.05
CA CYS A 124 13.13 -2.46 2.55
C CYS A 124 14.11 -1.75 1.59
N ASP A 125 15.11 -2.48 1.09
CA ASP A 125 16.11 -1.92 0.16
C ASP A 125 15.47 -1.56 -1.19
N GLU A 126 14.56 -2.40 -1.70
CA GLU A 126 13.79 -2.11 -2.92
C GLU A 126 12.91 -0.88 -2.74
N PHE A 127 12.28 -0.74 -1.56
CA PHE A 127 11.44 0.40 -1.25
C PHE A 127 12.25 1.69 -1.25
N LEU A 128 13.34 1.75 -0.50
CA LEU A 128 14.17 2.95 -0.41
C LEU A 128 14.77 3.35 -1.76
N SER A 129 15.10 2.37 -2.60
CA SER A 129 15.65 2.61 -3.94
C SER A 129 14.63 3.17 -4.94
N HIS A 130 13.34 2.89 -4.74
CA HIS A 130 12.32 3.10 -5.78
C HIS A 130 11.09 3.89 -5.32
N ALA A 131 11.05 4.33 -4.06
CA ALA A 131 9.93 5.08 -3.50
C ALA A 131 9.57 6.31 -4.35
N GLU A 132 10.56 7.04 -4.90
CA GLU A 132 10.30 8.23 -5.71
C GLU A 132 9.48 7.87 -6.97
N ALA A 133 9.89 6.84 -7.70
CA ALA A 133 9.20 6.38 -8.90
C ALA A 133 7.80 5.85 -8.58
N ILE A 134 7.65 5.11 -7.47
CA ILE A 134 6.37 4.54 -7.04
C ILE A 134 5.38 5.65 -6.69
N PHE A 135 5.75 6.58 -5.80
CA PHE A 135 4.87 7.64 -5.32
C PHE A 135 4.66 8.75 -6.37
N GLY A 136 5.59 8.91 -7.31
CA GLY A 136 5.46 9.85 -8.43
C GLY A 136 4.48 9.40 -9.51
N GLN A 137 4.07 8.13 -9.52
CA GLN A 137 3.18 7.57 -10.54
C GLN A 137 1.90 6.96 -9.98
N HIS A 138 1.87 6.64 -8.68
CA HIS A 138 0.78 5.90 -8.07
C HIS A 138 0.33 6.46 -6.71
N PRO A 139 -1.00 6.54 -6.47
CA PRO A 139 -1.59 7.04 -5.23
C PRO A 139 -1.56 5.94 -4.16
N VAL A 140 -0.36 5.57 -3.71
CA VAL A 140 -0.14 4.48 -2.74
C VAL A 140 -0.65 4.90 -1.36
N THR A 141 -1.47 4.04 -0.75
CA THR A 141 -2.04 4.20 0.60
C THR A 141 -1.65 3.08 1.56
N LYS A 142 -0.94 2.04 1.09
CA LYS A 142 -0.42 0.95 1.93
C LYS A 142 0.91 0.40 1.42
N VAL A 143 1.90 0.27 2.31
CA VAL A 143 3.23 -0.30 2.00
C VAL A 143 3.51 -1.43 2.99
N LEU A 144 3.85 -2.61 2.48
CA LEU A 144 4.25 -3.76 3.29
C LEU A 144 5.69 -4.13 2.95
N LEU A 145 6.57 -4.15 3.95
CA LEU A 145 7.97 -4.56 3.76
C LEU A 145 8.13 -6.05 4.06
N SER A 146 8.54 -6.85 3.08
CA SER A 146 8.52 -8.32 3.17
C SER A 146 9.65 -8.92 4.02
N ASP A 147 10.70 -8.16 4.23
CA ASP A 147 11.92 -8.51 4.96
C ASP A 147 11.96 -7.90 6.38
N LEU A 148 10.91 -7.18 6.78
CA LEU A 148 10.76 -6.56 8.09
C LEU A 148 9.62 -7.20 8.87
N SER A 149 9.89 -7.55 10.12
CA SER A 149 8.88 -8.06 11.05
C SER A 149 9.08 -7.45 12.44
N PRO A 150 8.01 -7.12 13.16
CA PRO A 150 8.13 -6.63 14.53
C PRO A 150 8.60 -7.77 15.45
N LEU A 151 9.36 -7.41 16.48
CA LEU A 151 9.95 -8.35 17.44
C LEU A 151 9.17 -8.36 18.76
N TYR A 152 8.81 -9.55 19.22
CA TYR A 152 8.31 -9.79 20.56
C TYR A 152 9.45 -9.79 21.59
N ASN A 153 9.24 -9.14 22.72
CA ASN A 153 10.06 -9.24 23.95
C ASN A 153 11.55 -8.85 23.85
N VAL A 154 11.99 -8.20 22.78
CA VAL A 154 13.31 -7.55 22.79
C VAL A 154 13.22 -6.07 22.48
N CYS A 155 12.27 -5.57 21.66
CA CYS A 155 12.04 -4.13 21.48
C CYS A 155 10.74 -3.72 20.71
N GLY A 156 9.62 -4.46 20.71
CA GLY A 156 8.51 -4.09 19.79
C GLY A 156 7.09 -4.55 20.11
N LEU A 157 6.90 -5.63 20.86
CA LEU A 157 5.58 -6.10 21.30
C LEU A 157 5.71 -6.53 22.76
N TRP A 158 5.21 -5.70 23.67
CA TRP A 158 5.24 -5.97 25.12
C TRP A 158 3.84 -6.40 25.57
N PRO A 159 3.69 -7.55 26.26
CA PRO A 159 2.45 -7.87 26.96
C PRO A 159 2.15 -6.78 27.99
N ALA A 160 0.87 -6.45 28.20
CA ALA A 160 0.45 -5.52 29.24
C ALA A 160 0.86 -6.06 30.64
N GLY A 161 1.99 -5.59 31.18
CA GLY A 161 2.45 -5.91 32.54
C GLY A 161 3.93 -6.23 32.73
N TYR A 162 4.75 -6.31 31.67
CA TYR A 162 6.20 -6.50 31.80
C TYR A 162 6.92 -5.29 31.19
N ILE A 163 7.71 -4.56 31.98
CA ILE A 163 8.55 -3.44 31.53
C ILE A 163 9.90 -3.63 32.21
N ASP A 164 10.93 -4.04 31.47
CA ASP A 164 12.32 -3.94 31.92
C ASP A 164 13.02 -2.83 31.12
N PRO A 165 13.36 -1.69 31.75
CA PRO A 165 14.01 -0.56 31.09
C PRO A 165 15.47 -0.80 30.66
N SER A 166 16.09 -1.91 31.08
CA SER A 166 17.56 -2.06 31.02
C SER A 166 18.12 -2.84 29.82
N ASP A 167 17.27 -3.47 29.00
CA ASP A 167 17.67 -4.26 27.80
C ASP A 167 17.27 -3.58 26.46
N ALA A 168 16.81 -2.32 26.50
CA ALA A 168 16.07 -1.65 25.42
C ALA A 168 16.91 -1.08 24.24
N ASP A 169 18.16 -1.51 24.04
CA ASP A 169 19.10 -0.74 23.23
C ASP A 169 19.02 -0.94 21.69
N ARG A 170 18.10 -1.74 21.12
CA ARG A 170 17.95 -1.86 19.65
C ARG A 170 16.52 -2.14 19.18
N ALA A 171 15.92 -1.14 18.52
CA ALA A 171 14.58 -1.08 17.94
C ALA A 171 13.97 -2.44 17.51
N GLY A 172 12.73 -2.74 17.90
CA GLY A 172 12.16 -4.09 17.78
C GLY A 172 11.60 -4.41 16.42
N TRP A 173 12.44 -4.22 15.42
CA TRP A 173 12.20 -4.60 14.05
C TRP A 173 13.32 -5.52 13.62
N LEU A 174 12.97 -6.72 13.17
CA LEU A 174 13.89 -7.65 12.55
C LEU A 174 13.91 -7.38 11.05
N LEU A 175 15.01 -6.84 10.56
CA LEU A 175 15.31 -6.68 9.14
C LEU A 175 16.20 -7.85 8.68
N ARG A 176 15.64 -8.73 7.85
CA ARG A 176 16.37 -9.91 7.34
C ARG A 176 17.21 -9.54 6.12
N LYS A 177 18.51 -9.29 6.32
CA LYS A 177 19.48 -8.95 5.26
C LYS A 177 20.48 -10.07 4.99
N GLY A 178 20.15 -10.96 4.06
CA GLY A 178 21.09 -11.98 3.57
C GLY A 178 21.57 -12.92 4.69
N THR A 179 22.84 -12.80 5.10
CA THR A 179 23.46 -13.67 6.12
C THR A 179 23.52 -13.05 7.52
N ARG A 180 23.06 -11.80 7.71
CA ARG A 180 23.01 -11.14 9.01
C ARG A 180 21.69 -10.44 9.22
N ASP A 181 21.05 -10.75 10.34
CA ASP A 181 19.86 -10.04 10.79
C ASP A 181 20.26 -8.68 11.38
N GLU A 182 19.59 -7.63 10.92
CA GLU A 182 19.71 -6.29 11.47
C GLU A 182 18.49 -6.02 12.36
N PHE A 183 18.73 -5.66 13.61
CA PHE A 183 17.68 -5.48 14.63
C PHE A 183 17.31 -3.99 14.74
N SER A 184 17.23 -3.29 13.62
CA SER A 184 16.89 -1.87 13.60
C SER A 184 16.26 -1.47 12.28
N LEU A 185 15.25 -0.61 12.38
CA LEU A 185 14.67 0.07 11.22
C LEU A 185 15.64 1.16 10.73
N PRO A 186 15.76 1.41 9.41
CA PRO A 186 16.51 2.56 8.92
C PRO A 186 16.01 3.87 9.54
N ALA A 187 16.94 4.73 9.98
CA ALA A 187 16.62 5.98 10.69
C ALA A 187 15.58 6.85 9.96
N VAL A 188 15.70 6.92 8.63
CA VAL A 188 14.77 7.68 7.76
C VAL A 188 13.32 7.20 7.83
N LEU A 189 13.08 5.93 8.16
CA LEU A 189 11.74 5.40 8.38
C LEU A 189 11.33 5.50 9.86
N PHE A 190 12.29 5.29 10.78
CA PHE A 190 12.04 5.37 12.21
C PHE A 190 11.56 6.77 12.64
N ASP A 191 12.23 7.81 12.17
CA ASP A 191 11.88 9.21 12.49
C ASP A 191 10.50 9.61 11.96
N LEU A 192 9.95 8.84 11.02
CA LEU A 192 8.64 9.06 10.40
C LEU A 192 7.54 8.18 10.99
N LEU A 193 7.85 7.32 11.98
CA LEU A 193 6.84 6.55 12.68
C LEU A 193 5.81 7.48 13.36
N PRO A 194 4.54 7.07 13.46
CA PRO A 194 3.60 7.76 14.34
C PRO A 194 4.07 7.67 15.81
N PRO A 195 3.54 8.54 16.70
CA PRO A 195 3.83 8.43 18.13
C PRO A 195 3.60 7.01 18.64
N ALA A 196 4.49 6.52 19.50
CA ALA A 196 4.35 5.19 20.09
C ALA A 196 3.08 5.14 20.95
N PRO A 197 2.21 4.12 20.79
CA PRO A 197 1.02 3.96 21.62
C PRO A 197 1.35 3.59 23.08
N LEU A 198 2.54 3.01 23.32
CA LEU A 198 3.04 2.69 24.66
C LEU A 198 4.26 3.53 25.03
N VAL A 199 4.45 3.74 26.34
CA VAL A 199 5.64 4.39 26.87
C VAL A 199 6.87 3.56 26.50
N SER A 200 7.86 4.22 25.91
CA SER A 200 9.11 3.61 25.47
C SER A 200 10.30 4.49 25.88
N SER A 201 11.48 3.88 25.98
CA SER A 201 12.72 4.62 26.16
C SER A 201 12.99 5.53 24.94
N PRO A 202 13.71 6.65 25.09
CA PRO A 202 14.13 7.47 23.96
C PRO A 202 14.85 6.64 22.90
N GLY A 203 14.42 6.73 21.64
CA GLY A 203 14.96 5.90 20.54
C GLY A 203 14.26 4.55 20.35
N CYS A 204 13.22 4.25 21.14
CA CYS A 204 12.40 3.04 21.00
C CYS A 204 10.97 3.37 20.57
N TRP A 205 10.34 2.46 19.84
CA TRP A 205 8.92 2.53 19.47
C TRP A 205 8.24 1.24 19.92
N ALA A 206 7.10 1.33 20.63
CA ALA A 206 6.47 0.20 21.28
C ALA A 206 4.95 0.19 21.11
N CYS A 207 4.40 -1.01 20.88
CA CYS A 207 2.96 -1.28 20.82
C CYS A 207 2.63 -2.65 21.42
N SER A 208 1.34 -2.96 21.55
CA SER A 208 0.87 -4.25 22.08
C SER A 208 0.58 -5.28 20.99
N GLU A 209 0.15 -4.84 19.80
CA GLU A 209 -0.30 -5.71 18.73
C GLU A 209 0.60 -5.62 17.48
N GLU A 210 0.91 -6.76 16.88
CA GLU A 210 1.73 -6.83 15.65
C GLU A 210 1.10 -6.03 14.50
N ALA A 211 -0.24 -6.02 14.43
CA ALA A 211 -0.97 -5.27 13.41
C ALA A 211 -0.72 -3.75 13.51
N ASP A 212 -0.61 -3.21 14.73
CA ASP A 212 -0.37 -1.78 14.96
C ASP A 212 1.06 -1.41 14.56
N ALA A 213 2.03 -2.28 14.88
CA ALA A 213 3.40 -2.10 14.42
C ALA A 213 3.47 -2.02 12.88
N LEU A 214 2.88 -3.01 12.20
CA LEU A 214 2.87 -3.06 10.73
C LEU A 214 2.16 -1.84 10.11
N THR A 215 1.10 -1.36 10.75
CA THR A 215 0.38 -0.14 10.35
C THR A 215 1.25 1.10 10.53
N ALA A 216 1.91 1.25 11.67
CA ALA A 216 2.85 2.34 11.93
C ALA A 216 4.01 2.37 10.92
N LEU A 217 4.58 1.20 10.59
CA LEU A 217 5.61 1.07 9.56
C LEU A 217 5.08 1.46 8.17
N SER A 218 3.89 1.00 7.80
CA SER A 218 3.25 1.41 6.53
C SER A 218 3.05 2.93 6.47
N ILE A 219 2.61 3.57 7.57
CA ILE A 219 2.46 5.03 7.67
C ILE A 219 3.81 5.74 7.49
N ALA A 220 4.88 5.26 8.13
CA ALA A 220 6.22 5.82 7.97
C ALA A 220 6.71 5.75 6.51
N CYS A 221 6.53 4.60 5.86
CA CYS A 221 6.84 4.43 4.44
C CYS A 221 6.05 5.41 3.56
N ILE A 222 4.75 5.61 3.83
CA ILE A 222 3.92 6.55 3.07
C ILE A 222 4.39 7.98 3.28
N ARG A 223 4.71 8.38 4.52
CA ARG A 223 5.27 9.70 4.83
C ARG A 223 6.60 9.92 4.09
N TYR A 224 7.48 8.93 4.10
CA TYR A 224 8.75 8.96 3.38
C TYR A 224 8.52 9.16 1.88
N GLY A 225 7.75 8.26 1.26
CA GLY A 225 7.49 8.25 -0.18
C GLY A 225 6.80 9.51 -0.67
N ARG A 226 5.83 10.06 0.09
CA ARG A 226 5.16 11.32 -0.25
C ARG A 226 6.07 12.53 -0.04
N GLY A 227 6.89 12.52 1.00
CA GLY A 227 7.83 13.60 1.30
C GLY A 227 8.85 13.82 0.18
N ILE A 228 9.45 12.73 -0.34
CA ILE A 228 10.46 12.83 -1.40
C ILE A 228 9.92 13.36 -2.74
N VAL A 229 8.64 13.10 -3.07
CA VAL A 229 8.01 13.62 -4.30
C VAL A 229 7.25 14.94 -4.11
N GLY A 230 7.20 15.45 -2.87
CA GLY A 230 6.50 16.70 -2.52
C GLY A 230 4.97 16.59 -2.62
N LEU A 231 4.40 15.47 -2.19
CA LEU A 231 2.95 15.30 -2.05
C LEU A 231 2.49 15.70 -0.63
N PRO A 232 1.25 16.22 -0.47
CA PRO A 232 0.73 16.58 0.86
C PRO A 232 0.62 15.35 1.77
N PRO A 233 0.69 15.47 3.10
CA PRO A 233 0.48 14.32 3.99
C PRO A 233 -0.93 13.72 3.83
N LEU A 234 -1.07 12.41 4.07
CA LEU A 234 -2.37 11.76 4.19
C LEU A 234 -2.72 11.60 5.68
N GLU A 235 -3.97 11.87 6.03
CA GLU A 235 -4.53 11.51 7.32
C GLU A 235 -4.82 10.01 7.29
N LEU A 236 -3.86 9.22 7.78
CA LEU A 236 -3.99 7.78 7.97
C LEU A 236 -4.11 7.53 9.47
N GLU A 237 -5.19 6.85 9.88
CA GLU A 237 -5.37 6.42 11.26
C GLU A 237 -4.32 5.35 11.59
N ALA A 238 -3.64 5.51 12.72
CA ALA A 238 -2.62 4.61 13.25
C ALA A 238 -3.21 3.70 14.31
#